data_AF-A0A086A7R3-F1
#
_entry.id   AF-A0A086A7R3-F1
#
_cell.length_a   1.000
_cell.length_b   1.000
_cell.length_c   1.000
_cell.angle_alpha   90.00
_cell.angle_beta   90.00
_cell.angle_gamma   90.00
#
_symmetry.space_group_name_H-M   'P 1'
#
loop_
_entity.id
_entity.type
_entity.pdbx_description
1 polymer ?
#
loop_
_entity_poly.entity_id
_entity_poly.type
_entity_poly.pdbx_seq_one_letter_code
_entity_poly.pdbx_strand_id
1 'polypeptide(L)'
;MKKILVIVLFLLTTHYTFAQKLPEIEKKLNAVFQKINPENQSNPDYYDTLETANTQFEKLLLQYTASNRETLHYDFNALKKNGLIITTSEDGKFRIYSWDSWTGGTMHDFKNVFQYEGDKKVYSEATETENEGDGQSFYHQINDILSQNKKYYLAQNTAILSSGLSYHSIKVFSIDEAKLNHNAKLIKTQSGIKNQLGYEVDLTASSNRDNEITNYDIEYDPKNKIISIPLILDNSKITEKKIHYQFKGKYFEKM
;
A
#
# COMPACT_ATOMS: atom_id res chain seq x y z
N MET A 1 -49.81 33.13 39.85
CA MET A 1 -48.36 33.08 39.54
C MET A 1 -47.90 31.63 39.58
N LYS A 2 -47.64 30.99 38.44
CA LYS A 2 -47.05 29.64 38.37
C LYS A 2 -45.79 29.73 37.52
N LYS A 3 -44.63 29.54 38.15
CA LYS A 3 -43.32 29.50 37.50
C LYS A 3 -43.18 28.15 36.80
N ILE A 4 -43.05 28.15 35.48
CA ILE A 4 -42.65 26.97 34.71
C ILE A 4 -41.12 27.02 34.61
N LEU A 5 -40.45 26.09 35.29
CA LEU A 5 -39.02 25.88 35.22
C LEU A 5 -38.73 25.06 33.96
N VAL A 6 -38.13 25.67 32.94
CA VAL A 6 -37.62 24.95 31.76
C VAL A 6 -36.23 24.44 32.11
N ILE A 7 -36.07 23.13 32.23
CA ILE A 7 -34.76 22.47 32.34
C ILE A 7 -34.30 22.15 30.92
N VAL A 8 -33.32 22.91 30.43
CA VAL A 8 -32.57 22.57 29.21
C VAL A 8 -31.47 21.58 29.61
N LEU A 9 -31.69 20.30 29.30
CA LEU A 9 -30.68 19.26 29.49
C LEU A 9 -29.68 19.33 28.32
N PHE A 10 -28.50 19.88 28.57
CA PHE A 10 -27.36 19.79 27.65
C PHE A 10 -26.89 18.33 27.55
N LEU A 11 -27.31 17.62 26.50
CA LEU A 11 -26.67 16.40 26.03
C LEU A 11 -25.33 16.77 25.39
N LEU A 12 -24.31 16.98 26.23
CA LEU A 12 -22.91 16.98 25.80
C LEU A 12 -22.56 15.54 25.40
N THR A 13 -22.62 15.25 24.11
CA THR A 13 -22.26 13.97 23.54
C THR A 13 -20.78 13.68 23.83
N THR A 14 -20.53 12.49 24.37
CA THR A 14 -19.20 11.93 24.65
C THR A 14 -18.47 11.63 23.33
N HIS A 15 -17.83 12.63 22.72
CA HIS A 15 -16.95 12.45 21.56
C HIS A 15 -15.44 12.53 21.91
N TYR A 16 -15.11 12.58 23.20
CA TYR A 16 -13.74 12.85 23.67
C TYR A 16 -12.81 11.63 23.83
N THR A 17 -13.27 10.40 23.58
CA THR A 17 -12.49 9.19 23.95
C THR A 17 -11.66 8.56 22.83
N PHE A 18 -11.97 8.83 21.56
CA PHE A 18 -11.25 8.21 20.43
C PHE A 18 -10.03 9.01 19.97
N ALA A 19 -10.12 10.35 19.97
CA ALA A 19 -9.03 11.21 19.53
C ALA A 19 -7.79 11.16 20.46
N GLN A 20 -7.99 10.92 21.77
CA GLN A 20 -6.89 10.74 22.72
C GLN A 20 -6.20 9.37 22.58
N LYS A 21 -6.89 8.37 22.03
CA LYS A 21 -6.38 7.00 21.90
C LYS A 21 -5.42 6.82 20.72
N LEU A 22 -5.62 7.54 19.61
CA LEU A 22 -4.79 7.36 18.39
C LEU A 22 -3.33 7.81 18.55
N PRO A 23 -3.02 8.97 19.18
CA PRO A 23 -1.64 9.34 19.45
C PRO A 23 -0.91 8.34 20.36
N GLU A 24 -1.61 7.73 21.32
CA GLU A 24 -1.04 6.67 22.17
C GLU A 24 -0.80 5.38 21.39
N ILE A 25 -1.72 5.01 20.50
CA ILE A 25 -1.55 3.88 19.58
C ILE A 25 -0.32 4.12 18.69
N GLU A 26 -0.20 5.30 18.09
CA GLU A 26 0.96 5.66 17.26
C GLU A 26 2.25 5.60 18.06
N LYS A 27 2.28 6.14 19.29
CA LYS A 27 3.46 6.08 20.15
C LYS A 27 3.91 4.62 20.40
N LYS A 28 2.95 3.71 20.67
CA LYS A 28 3.23 2.29 20.90
C LYS A 28 3.74 1.60 19.63
N LEU A 29 3.06 1.82 18.50
CA LEU A 29 3.48 1.29 17.20
C LEU A 29 4.89 1.77 16.85
N ASN A 30 5.15 3.08 16.99
CA ASN A 30 6.42 3.69 16.65
C ASN A 30 7.57 3.18 17.51
N ALA A 31 7.34 2.94 18.80
CA ALA A 31 8.35 2.37 19.69
C ALA A 31 8.77 0.95 19.30
N VAL A 32 7.87 0.16 18.70
CA VAL A 32 8.19 -1.17 18.15
C VAL A 32 8.83 -1.04 16.78
N PHE A 33 8.28 -0.18 15.92
CA PHE A 33 8.75 0.03 14.55
C PHE A 33 10.21 0.48 14.49
N GLN A 34 10.64 1.37 15.39
CA GLN A 34 12.03 1.85 15.47
C GLN A 34 13.05 0.75 15.82
N LYS A 35 12.60 -0.43 16.27
CA LYS A 35 13.49 -1.57 16.48
C LYS A 35 13.85 -2.30 15.18
N ILE A 36 13.08 -2.05 14.11
CA ILE A 36 13.39 -2.50 12.75
C ILE A 36 14.38 -1.48 12.17
N ASN A 37 15.66 -1.63 12.48
CA ASN A 37 16.70 -0.68 12.10
C ASN A 37 17.88 -1.38 11.37
N PRO A 38 18.24 -0.96 10.14
CA PRO A 38 19.41 -1.44 9.40
C PRO A 38 20.76 -1.20 10.11
N GLU A 39 20.85 -0.23 11.02
CA GLU A 39 22.14 0.28 11.53
C GLU A 39 22.87 -0.66 12.53
N ASN A 40 22.22 -1.74 13.00
CA ASN A 40 22.79 -2.66 14.00
C ASN A 40 23.38 -3.95 13.41
N GLN A 41 23.73 -3.98 12.12
CA GLN A 41 24.23 -5.16 11.39
C GLN A 41 25.48 -5.83 12.02
N SER A 42 26.21 -5.14 12.90
CA SER A 42 27.37 -5.72 13.59
C SER A 42 27.02 -6.68 14.75
N ASN A 43 25.74 -6.80 15.13
CA ASN A 43 25.29 -7.74 16.16
C ASN A 43 25.16 -9.17 15.56
N PRO A 44 25.77 -10.22 16.16
CA PRO A 44 25.61 -11.59 15.65
C PRO A 44 24.15 -12.09 15.65
N ASP A 45 23.30 -11.59 16.55
CA ASP A 45 21.87 -11.96 16.62
C ASP A 45 20.97 -10.95 15.86
N TYR A 46 21.57 -10.16 14.97
CA TYR A 46 20.90 -9.07 14.27
C TYR A 46 19.66 -9.53 13.50
N TYR A 47 19.79 -10.63 12.75
CA TYR A 47 18.70 -11.16 11.93
C TYR A 47 17.51 -11.61 12.78
N ASP A 48 17.75 -12.42 13.81
CA ASP A 48 16.72 -12.89 14.74
C ASP A 48 16.03 -11.72 15.45
N THR A 49 16.80 -10.67 15.77
CA THR A 49 16.28 -9.44 16.38
C THR A 49 15.36 -8.69 15.41
N LEU A 50 15.75 -8.56 14.13
CA LEU A 50 14.91 -7.94 13.10
C LEU A 50 13.63 -8.73 12.84
N GLU A 51 13.72 -10.05 12.68
CA GLU A 51 12.54 -10.90 12.44
C GLU A 51 11.55 -10.79 13.61
N THR A 52 12.07 -10.82 14.83
CA THR A 52 11.27 -10.61 16.05
C THR A 52 10.63 -9.21 16.06
N ALA A 53 11.37 -8.15 15.75
CA ALA A 53 10.85 -6.78 15.70
C ALA A 53 9.76 -6.61 14.63
N ASN A 54 9.98 -7.16 13.44
CA ASN A 54 9.01 -7.20 12.34
C ASN A 54 7.72 -7.91 12.75
N THR A 55 7.84 -9.09 13.35
CA THR A 55 6.69 -9.88 13.83
C THR A 55 5.91 -9.15 14.92
N GLN A 56 6.61 -8.52 15.87
CA GLN A 56 5.97 -7.71 16.92
C GLN A 56 5.23 -6.51 16.34
N PHE A 57 5.84 -5.80 15.39
CA PHE A 57 5.24 -4.63 14.75
C PHE A 57 4.00 -5.02 13.95
N GLU A 58 4.09 -6.02 13.07
CA GLU A 58 2.99 -6.51 12.23
C GLU A 58 1.79 -6.93 13.09
N LYS A 59 2.02 -7.73 14.13
CA LYS A 59 0.97 -8.18 15.04
C LYS A 59 0.28 -7.00 15.75
N LEU A 60 1.06 -6.03 16.22
CA LEU A 60 0.51 -4.85 16.90
C LEU A 60 -0.27 -3.95 15.94
N LEU A 61 0.23 -3.78 14.72
CA LEU A 61 -0.42 -3.02 13.66
C LEU A 61 -1.74 -3.67 13.26
N LEU A 62 -1.76 -4.99 13.02
CA LEU A 62 -2.98 -5.77 12.75
C LEU A 62 -4.01 -5.59 13.87
N GLN A 63 -3.58 -5.73 15.13
CA GLN A 63 -4.48 -5.57 16.28
C GLN A 63 -5.14 -4.18 16.30
N TYR A 64 -4.36 -3.10 16.13
CA TYR A 64 -4.91 -1.75 16.20
C TYR A 64 -5.75 -1.40 14.98
N THR A 65 -5.33 -1.79 13.79
CA THR A 65 -6.05 -1.49 12.54
C THR A 65 -7.35 -2.30 12.41
N ALA A 66 -7.40 -3.54 12.94
CA ALA A 66 -8.63 -4.34 12.97
C ALA A 66 -9.66 -3.87 14.02
N SER A 67 -9.25 -3.07 15.01
CA SER A 67 -10.11 -2.69 16.15
C SER A 67 -10.44 -1.20 16.24
N ASN A 68 -9.80 -0.33 15.43
CA ASN A 68 -9.99 1.11 15.49
C ASN A 68 -10.20 1.67 14.08
N ARG A 69 -11.45 1.92 13.70
CA ARG A 69 -11.83 2.41 12.35
C ARG A 69 -11.11 3.70 11.98
N GLU A 70 -10.87 4.58 12.94
CA GLU A 70 -10.25 5.89 12.74
C GLU A 70 -8.81 5.78 12.21
N THR A 71 -8.17 4.61 12.37
CA THR A 71 -6.84 4.35 11.80
C THR A 71 -6.82 4.29 10.27
N LEU A 72 -7.98 4.18 9.60
CA LEU A 72 -8.10 4.35 8.13
C LEU A 72 -7.83 5.79 7.66
N HIS A 73 -7.92 6.78 8.54
CA HIS A 73 -7.76 8.20 8.19
C HIS A 73 -6.72 8.91 9.05
N TYR A 74 -6.22 8.27 10.10
CA TYR A 74 -5.18 8.86 10.95
C TYR A 74 -3.85 8.98 10.21
N ASP A 75 -3.15 10.10 10.34
CA ASP A 75 -1.99 10.40 9.51
C ASP A 75 -0.74 9.58 9.84
N PHE A 76 -0.60 9.13 11.10
CA PHE A 76 0.58 8.41 11.59
C PHE A 76 1.93 9.09 11.22
N ASN A 77 2.07 10.38 11.53
CA ASN A 77 3.23 11.18 11.12
C ASN A 77 4.57 10.68 11.68
N ALA A 78 4.60 10.16 12.91
CA ALA A 78 5.82 9.60 13.50
C ALA A 78 6.25 8.30 12.80
N LEU A 79 5.29 7.43 12.48
CA LEU A 79 5.59 6.19 11.74
C LEU A 79 6.07 6.50 10.31
N LYS A 80 5.38 7.40 9.59
CA LYS A 80 5.80 7.84 8.25
C LYS A 80 7.21 8.42 8.26
N LYS A 81 7.52 9.26 9.25
CA LYS A 81 8.86 9.83 9.42
C LYS A 81 9.94 8.75 9.58
N ASN A 82 9.61 7.62 10.19
CA ASN A 82 10.54 6.51 10.41
C ASN A 82 10.53 5.47 9.27
N GLY A 83 9.84 5.73 8.17
CA GLY A 83 9.90 4.89 6.96
C GLY A 83 8.68 3.98 6.73
N LEU A 84 7.62 4.06 7.55
CA LEU A 84 6.37 3.36 7.24
C LEU A 84 5.66 4.05 6.07
N ILE A 85 5.46 3.34 4.98
CA ILE A 85 4.71 3.83 3.83
C ILE A 85 3.23 3.54 4.10
N ILE A 86 2.39 4.57 4.02
CA ILE A 86 0.95 4.45 4.25
C ILE A 86 0.24 5.06 3.05
N THR A 87 -0.50 4.24 2.31
CA THR A 87 -1.27 4.69 1.16
C THR A 87 -2.74 4.34 1.35
N THR A 88 -3.63 5.28 1.02
CA THR A 88 -5.08 5.18 1.31
C THR A 88 -5.87 5.46 0.03
N SER A 89 -6.93 4.69 -0.20
CA SER A 89 -7.88 4.89 -1.29
C SER A 89 -8.57 6.25 -1.21
N GLU A 90 -9.08 6.73 -2.35
CA GLU A 90 -9.71 8.05 -2.43
C GLU A 90 -11.02 8.10 -1.60
N ASP A 91 -11.74 6.97 -1.54
CA ASP A 91 -12.92 6.83 -0.69
C ASP A 91 -12.61 6.54 0.79
N GLY A 92 -11.33 6.37 1.14
CA GLY A 92 -10.86 6.12 2.49
C GLY A 92 -11.27 4.77 3.09
N LYS A 93 -11.74 3.83 2.27
CA LYS A 93 -12.18 2.49 2.72
C LYS A 93 -11.11 1.43 2.62
N PHE A 94 -9.99 1.71 1.99
CA PHE A 94 -8.89 0.77 1.82
C PHE A 94 -7.55 1.48 2.06
N ARG A 95 -6.71 0.89 2.90
CA ARG A 95 -5.40 1.43 3.26
C ARG A 95 -4.38 0.30 3.31
N ILE A 96 -3.19 0.56 2.79
CA ILE A 96 -2.07 -0.37 2.82
C ILE A 96 -0.94 0.28 3.59
N TYR A 97 -0.36 -0.48 4.51
CA TYR A 97 0.83 -0.15 5.27
C TYR A 97 1.97 -1.01 4.75
N SER A 98 3.05 -0.41 4.26
CA SER A 98 4.21 -1.10 3.74
C SER A 98 5.48 -0.64 4.46
N TRP A 99 6.36 -1.58 4.81
CA TRP A 99 7.69 -1.25 5.34
C TRP A 99 8.70 -2.29 4.89
N ASP A 100 9.96 -1.87 4.83
CA ASP A 100 11.09 -2.76 4.62
C ASP A 100 11.39 -3.53 5.91
N SER A 101 11.44 -4.86 5.84
CA SER A 101 11.78 -5.69 6.99
C SER A 101 13.26 -5.59 7.36
N TRP A 102 14.10 -5.13 6.43
CA TRP A 102 15.56 -5.15 6.51
C TRP A 102 16.16 -6.54 6.72
N THR A 103 15.39 -7.61 6.48
CA THR A 103 15.89 -9.00 6.48
C THR A 103 16.58 -9.35 5.17
N GLY A 104 16.27 -8.61 4.11
CA GLY A 104 16.92 -8.71 2.82
C GLY A 104 18.30 -8.02 2.78
N GLY A 105 19.01 -8.23 1.67
CA GLY A 105 20.27 -7.54 1.37
C GLY A 105 20.04 -6.39 0.38
N THR A 106 20.68 -6.48 -0.78
CA THR A 106 20.40 -5.55 -1.90
C THR A 106 19.03 -5.81 -2.53
N MET A 107 18.51 -7.03 -2.42
CA MET A 107 17.10 -7.34 -2.59
C MET A 107 16.40 -7.07 -1.26
N HIS A 108 15.38 -6.22 -1.28
CA HIS A 108 14.67 -5.83 -0.08
C HIS A 108 13.41 -6.69 0.09
N ASP A 109 13.14 -7.06 1.33
CA ASP A 109 11.92 -7.78 1.70
C ASP A 109 10.94 -6.81 2.33
N PHE A 110 9.85 -6.49 1.64
CA PHE A 110 8.80 -5.65 2.21
C PHE A 110 7.74 -6.47 2.93
N LYS A 111 7.12 -5.89 3.95
CA LYS A 111 5.93 -6.44 4.59
C LYS A 111 4.76 -5.50 4.38
N ASN A 112 3.55 -6.08 4.31
CA ASN A 112 2.32 -5.35 4.02
C ASN A 112 1.19 -5.72 4.97
N VAL A 113 0.49 -4.72 5.49
CA VAL A 113 -0.79 -4.87 6.18
C VAL A 113 -1.87 -4.12 5.42
N PHE A 114 -2.99 -4.80 5.13
CA PHE A 114 -4.12 -4.31 4.38
C PHE A 114 -5.28 -4.07 5.33
N GLN A 115 -5.65 -2.81 5.50
CA GLN A 115 -6.83 -2.42 6.29
C GLN A 115 -7.96 -2.03 5.35
N TYR A 116 -9.16 -2.52 5.61
CA TYR A 116 -10.31 -2.23 4.76
C TYR A 116 -11.63 -2.16 5.53
N GLU A 117 -12.57 -1.38 5.00
CA GLU A 117 -13.94 -1.30 5.48
C GLU A 117 -14.88 -2.18 4.66
N GLY A 118 -15.55 -3.11 5.34
CA GLY A 118 -16.63 -3.94 4.80
C GLY A 118 -17.81 -3.98 5.77
N ASP A 119 -19.05 -3.91 5.28
CA ASP A 119 -20.26 -3.99 6.12
C ASP A 119 -20.25 -3.09 7.37
N LYS A 120 -19.71 -1.86 7.24
CA LYS A 120 -19.55 -0.90 8.35
C LYS A 120 -18.70 -1.44 9.51
N LYS A 121 -17.83 -2.41 9.25
CA LYS A 121 -16.75 -2.87 10.14
C LYS A 121 -15.41 -2.66 9.46
N VAL A 122 -14.35 -2.63 10.26
CA VAL A 122 -12.98 -2.55 9.77
C VAL A 122 -12.32 -3.91 9.94
N TYR A 123 -11.53 -4.29 8.97
CA TYR A 123 -10.77 -5.53 8.91
C TYR A 123 -9.31 -5.19 8.66
N SER A 124 -8.43 -6.10 9.06
CA SER A 124 -7.00 -5.99 8.79
C SER A 124 -6.42 -7.37 8.56
N GLU A 125 -5.62 -7.51 7.52
CA GLU A 125 -4.92 -8.75 7.16
C GLU A 125 -3.50 -8.45 6.69
N ALA A 126 -2.57 -9.35 6.97
CA ALA A 126 -1.24 -9.32 6.40
C ALA A 126 -1.19 -10.30 5.21
N THR A 127 -0.32 -10.03 4.23
CA THR A 127 -0.06 -11.02 3.18
C THR A 127 0.74 -12.17 3.76
N GLU A 128 0.29 -13.40 3.50
CA GLU A 128 1.11 -14.59 3.73
C GLU A 128 2.24 -14.58 2.67
N THR A 129 3.48 -14.79 3.09
CA THR A 129 4.63 -14.95 2.19
C THR A 129 4.37 -16.11 1.24
N GLU A 130 3.94 -15.82 0.01
CA GLU A 130 3.53 -16.89 -0.92
C GLU A 130 4.72 -17.72 -1.42
N ASN A 131 5.97 -17.21 -1.44
CA ASN A 131 7.21 -17.99 -1.65
C ASN A 131 8.46 -17.23 -1.16
N GLU A 132 9.50 -17.96 -0.73
CA GLU A 132 10.85 -17.39 -0.56
C GLU A 132 11.41 -16.94 -1.91
N GLY A 133 11.91 -15.70 -2.00
CA GLY A 133 12.59 -15.16 -3.19
C GLY A 133 11.76 -14.23 -4.08
N ASP A 134 10.44 -14.14 -3.87
CA ASP A 134 9.65 -13.07 -4.48
C ASP A 134 9.77 -11.83 -3.58
N GLY A 135 10.71 -10.93 -3.91
CA GLY A 135 10.87 -9.65 -3.22
C GLY A 135 9.51 -8.95 -3.12
N GLN A 136 8.93 -8.95 -1.92
CA GLN A 136 7.62 -8.36 -1.71
C GLN A 136 7.67 -6.87 -2.07
N SER A 137 6.59 -6.33 -2.62
CA SER A 137 6.55 -4.93 -3.04
C SER A 137 6.01 -4.04 -1.93
N PHE A 138 6.44 -2.78 -1.90
CA PHE A 138 5.75 -1.73 -1.13
C PHE A 138 4.71 -1.03 -1.99
N TYR A 139 3.60 -0.59 -1.40
CA TYR A 139 2.52 0.11 -2.09
C TYR A 139 2.59 1.60 -1.79
N HIS A 140 2.58 2.43 -2.84
CA HIS A 140 2.81 3.87 -2.70
C HIS A 140 1.65 4.74 -3.21
N GLN A 141 0.76 4.19 -4.04
CA GLN A 141 -0.41 4.93 -4.54
C GLN A 141 -1.61 4.00 -4.68
N ILE A 142 -2.82 4.51 -4.38
CA ILE A 142 -4.09 3.83 -4.65
C ILE A 142 -5.00 4.79 -5.43
N ASN A 143 -5.61 4.30 -6.51
CA ASN A 143 -6.65 5.02 -7.25
C ASN A 143 -7.95 4.24 -7.34
N ASP A 144 -9.05 4.96 -7.19
CA ASP A 144 -10.39 4.40 -7.16
C ASP A 144 -10.99 4.29 -8.56
N ILE A 145 -11.48 3.10 -8.91
CA ILE A 145 -12.21 2.89 -10.16
C ILE A 145 -13.58 2.30 -9.90
N LEU A 146 -14.61 2.99 -10.37
CA LEU A 146 -15.96 2.44 -10.44
C LEU A 146 -16.18 1.79 -11.81
N SER A 147 -16.44 0.49 -11.82
CA SER A 147 -16.79 -0.30 -13.01
C SER A 147 -18.02 -1.13 -12.71
N GLN A 148 -19.09 -0.96 -13.51
CA GLN A 148 -20.34 -1.73 -13.37
C GLN A 148 -20.90 -1.75 -11.94
N ASN A 149 -20.95 -0.58 -11.29
CA ASN A 149 -21.38 -0.39 -9.88
C ASN A 149 -20.51 -1.08 -8.82
N LYS A 150 -19.37 -1.66 -9.22
CA LYS A 150 -18.38 -2.23 -8.31
C LYS A 150 -17.16 -1.31 -8.22
N LYS A 151 -16.68 -1.09 -6.99
CA LYS A 151 -15.46 -0.34 -6.72
C LYS A 151 -14.25 -1.28 -6.81
N TYR A 152 -13.22 -0.78 -7.47
CA TYR A 152 -11.91 -1.39 -7.60
C TYR A 152 -10.86 -0.38 -7.13
N TYR A 153 -9.76 -0.89 -6.60
CA TYR A 153 -8.64 -0.10 -6.13
C TYR A 153 -7.41 -0.50 -6.94
N LEU A 154 -6.86 0.43 -7.70
CA LEU A 154 -5.61 0.27 -8.44
C LEU A 154 -4.46 0.66 -7.52
N ALA A 155 -3.77 -0.30 -6.95
CA ALA A 155 -2.65 -0.03 -6.06
C ALA A 155 -1.33 -0.20 -6.81
N GLN A 156 -0.58 0.90 -6.93
CA GLN A 156 0.78 0.88 -7.47
C GLN A 156 1.75 0.37 -6.42
N ASN A 157 2.66 -0.50 -6.84
CA ASN A 157 3.67 -1.08 -5.98
C ASN A 157 4.99 -1.29 -6.71
N THR A 158 6.06 -1.33 -5.93
CA THR A 158 7.42 -1.53 -6.42
C THR A 158 8.14 -2.55 -5.54
N ALA A 159 8.79 -3.54 -6.16
CA ALA A 159 9.76 -4.42 -5.51
C ALA A 159 11.18 -3.97 -5.83
N ILE A 160 12.08 -4.07 -4.85
CA ILE A 160 13.52 -3.85 -5.04
C ILE A 160 14.20 -5.22 -5.08
N LEU A 161 14.62 -5.61 -6.28
CA LEU A 161 15.20 -6.93 -6.56
C LEU A 161 16.74 -6.91 -6.46
N SER A 162 17.35 -5.74 -6.62
CA SER A 162 18.75 -5.45 -6.29
C SER A 162 18.96 -3.93 -6.28
N SER A 163 20.19 -3.47 -6.07
CA SER A 163 20.55 -2.05 -6.17
C SER A 163 20.31 -1.42 -7.56
N GLY A 164 20.13 -2.21 -8.62
CA GLY A 164 19.83 -1.71 -9.96
C GLY A 164 18.71 -2.46 -10.67
N LEU A 165 17.99 -3.35 -9.96
CA LEU A 165 16.89 -4.13 -10.49
C LEU A 165 15.64 -3.89 -9.65
N SER A 166 14.53 -3.54 -10.30
CA SER A 166 13.25 -3.33 -9.63
C SER A 166 12.09 -3.85 -10.46
N TYR A 167 11.00 -4.20 -9.81
CA TYR A 167 9.76 -4.58 -10.47
C TYR A 167 8.66 -3.58 -10.12
N HIS A 168 8.00 -3.02 -11.11
CA HIS A 168 6.96 -2.01 -10.94
C HIS A 168 5.63 -2.59 -11.40
N SER A 169 4.57 -2.42 -10.61
CA SER A 169 3.27 -2.92 -11.00
C SER A 169 2.08 -2.15 -10.46
N ILE A 170 0.94 -2.29 -11.12
CA ILE A 170 -0.39 -2.02 -10.56
C ILE A 170 -1.03 -3.36 -10.24
N LYS A 171 -1.44 -3.54 -8.98
CA LYS A 171 -2.31 -4.65 -8.56
C LYS A 171 -3.72 -4.11 -8.30
N VAL A 172 -4.72 -4.88 -8.73
CA VAL A 172 -6.12 -4.52 -8.65
C VAL A 172 -6.77 -5.28 -7.50
N PHE A 173 -7.39 -4.52 -6.60
CA PHE A 173 -8.16 -5.03 -5.48
C PHE A 173 -9.64 -4.67 -5.62
N SER A 174 -10.50 -5.42 -4.96
CA SER A 174 -11.86 -4.99 -4.64
C SER A 174 -12.23 -5.45 -3.23
N ILE A 175 -13.27 -4.87 -2.64
CA ILE A 175 -13.85 -5.36 -1.39
C ILE A 175 -15.21 -5.97 -1.75
N ASP A 176 -15.35 -7.28 -1.51
CA ASP A 176 -16.52 -8.08 -1.84
C ASP A 176 -17.05 -8.73 -0.55
N GLU A 177 -18.29 -8.45 -0.16
CA GLU A 177 -18.95 -9.08 1.01
C GLU A 177 -18.06 -9.07 2.28
N ALA A 178 -17.48 -7.90 2.57
CA ALA A 178 -16.55 -7.68 3.68
C ALA A 178 -15.26 -8.50 3.65
N LYS A 179 -14.81 -8.92 2.46
CA LYS A 179 -13.49 -9.53 2.23
C LYS A 179 -12.70 -8.73 1.20
N LEU A 180 -11.40 -8.63 1.41
CA LEU A 180 -10.49 -8.11 0.39
C LEU A 180 -10.25 -9.16 -0.69
N ASN A 181 -10.47 -8.77 -1.94
CA ASN A 181 -10.23 -9.61 -3.11
C ASN A 181 -8.94 -9.17 -3.81
N HIS A 182 -7.86 -9.91 -3.56
CA HIS A 182 -6.53 -9.72 -4.16
C HIS A 182 -6.46 -10.09 -5.66
N ASN A 183 -7.50 -10.74 -6.18
CA ASN A 183 -7.58 -11.28 -7.53
C ASN A 183 -8.62 -10.56 -8.40
N ALA A 184 -9.02 -9.35 -8.01
CA ALA A 184 -9.98 -8.55 -8.76
C ALA A 184 -9.42 -8.21 -10.14
N LYS A 185 -10.16 -8.51 -11.22
CA LYS A 185 -9.69 -8.35 -12.59
C LYS A 185 -10.28 -7.10 -13.22
N LEU A 186 -9.43 -6.21 -13.75
CA LEU A 186 -9.87 -4.96 -14.37
C LEU A 186 -9.03 -4.55 -15.61
N ILE A 187 -7.93 -5.24 -15.90
CA ILE A 187 -7.00 -4.84 -16.97
C ILE A 187 -7.08 -5.85 -18.10
N LYS A 188 -7.55 -5.44 -19.27
CA LYS A 188 -7.65 -6.29 -20.45
C LYS A 188 -6.35 -6.22 -21.24
N THR A 189 -5.69 -7.36 -21.36
CA THR A 189 -4.48 -7.57 -22.15
C THR A 189 -4.75 -8.54 -23.29
N GLN A 190 -3.78 -8.73 -24.19
CA GLN A 190 -3.88 -9.74 -25.25
C GLN A 190 -4.04 -11.17 -24.70
N SER A 191 -3.47 -11.46 -23.52
CA SER A 191 -3.57 -12.77 -22.86
C SER A 191 -4.76 -12.89 -21.90
N GLY A 192 -5.74 -11.98 -22.02
CA GLY A 192 -6.96 -11.97 -21.22
C GLY A 192 -7.01 -10.87 -20.17
N ILE A 193 -8.00 -10.97 -19.27
CA ILE A 193 -8.25 -9.98 -18.24
C ILE A 193 -7.43 -10.34 -16.99
N LYS A 194 -6.59 -9.40 -16.56
CA LYS A 194 -5.63 -9.55 -15.47
C LYS A 194 -6.04 -8.70 -14.27
N ASN A 195 -5.55 -9.12 -13.10
CA ASN A 195 -5.57 -8.37 -11.84
C ASN A 195 -4.27 -7.59 -11.61
N GLN A 196 -3.29 -7.71 -12.50
CA GLN A 196 -2.02 -7.03 -12.40
C GLN A 196 -1.48 -6.63 -13.77
N LEU A 197 -0.77 -5.52 -13.82
CA LEU A 197 0.05 -5.08 -14.94
C LEU A 197 1.39 -4.64 -14.35
N GLY A 198 2.50 -5.20 -14.82
CA GLY A 198 3.82 -4.85 -14.30
C GLY A 198 4.95 -5.19 -15.26
N TYR A 199 6.14 -4.73 -14.92
CA TYR A 199 7.36 -4.87 -15.69
C TYR A 199 8.58 -4.74 -14.79
N GLU A 200 9.69 -5.32 -15.24
CA GLU A 200 11.00 -5.18 -14.61
C GLU A 200 11.77 -4.01 -15.22
N VAL A 201 12.57 -3.35 -14.38
CA VAL A 201 13.50 -2.28 -14.73
C VAL A 201 14.89 -2.71 -14.28
N ASP A 202 15.78 -2.94 -15.25
CA ASP A 202 17.20 -3.25 -15.04
C ASP A 202 18.07 -2.06 -15.46
N LEU A 203 18.46 -1.23 -14.48
CA LEU A 203 19.36 -0.09 -14.69
C LEU A 203 20.82 -0.54 -14.89
N THR A 204 21.14 -1.81 -14.61
CA THR A 204 22.48 -2.37 -14.80
C THR A 204 22.69 -2.95 -16.19
N ALA A 205 21.64 -3.03 -17.02
CA ALA A 205 21.75 -3.46 -18.41
C ALA A 205 22.66 -2.53 -19.22
N SER A 206 23.49 -3.08 -20.11
CA SER A 206 24.40 -2.28 -20.95
C SER A 206 23.68 -1.24 -21.81
N SER A 207 22.41 -1.49 -22.15
CA SER A 207 21.54 -0.56 -22.87
C SER A 207 21.13 0.69 -22.06
N ASN A 208 21.29 0.64 -20.74
CA ASN A 208 20.83 1.65 -19.79
C ASN A 208 21.97 2.36 -19.04
N ARG A 209 23.14 1.72 -18.85
CA ARG A 209 24.25 2.20 -18.00
C ARG A 209 24.75 3.63 -18.24
N ASP A 210 24.70 4.10 -19.49
CA ASP A 210 25.25 5.42 -19.86
C ASP A 210 24.17 6.50 -19.98
N ASN A 211 22.92 6.21 -19.62
CA ASN A 211 21.80 7.13 -19.74
C ASN A 211 21.24 7.49 -18.36
N GLU A 212 20.96 8.76 -18.12
CA GLU A 212 20.13 9.18 -16.99
C GLU A 212 18.68 8.79 -17.27
N ILE A 213 18.25 7.64 -16.74
CA ILE A 213 16.90 7.12 -16.93
C ILE A 213 16.07 7.47 -15.68
N THR A 214 15.04 8.28 -15.87
CA THR A 214 14.14 8.73 -14.80
C THR A 214 12.66 8.45 -15.10
N ASN A 215 12.34 8.06 -16.34
CA ASN A 215 10.97 7.96 -16.84
C ASN A 215 10.48 6.50 -16.92
N TYR A 216 10.65 5.73 -15.84
CA TYR A 216 10.26 4.32 -15.78
C TYR A 216 9.20 4.00 -14.72
N ASP A 217 8.69 5.00 -14.02
CA ASP A 217 7.60 4.83 -13.07
C ASP A 217 6.25 4.70 -13.80
N ILE A 218 5.30 4.07 -13.11
CA ILE A 218 3.92 3.99 -13.56
C ILE A 218 3.25 5.35 -13.30
N GLU A 219 2.66 5.92 -14.35
CA GLU A 219 1.86 7.12 -14.22
C GLU A 219 0.37 6.78 -14.29
N TYR A 220 -0.43 7.53 -13.54
CA TYR A 220 -1.88 7.46 -13.60
C TYR A 220 -2.49 8.86 -13.76
N ASP A 221 -3.25 9.04 -14.84
CA ASP A 221 -4.08 10.22 -15.05
C ASP A 221 -5.48 9.95 -14.48
N PRO A 222 -5.86 10.54 -13.32
CA PRO A 222 -7.16 10.31 -12.70
C PRO A 222 -8.32 10.92 -13.50
N LYS A 223 -8.08 11.98 -14.27
CA LYS A 223 -9.13 12.67 -15.03
C LYS A 223 -9.57 11.82 -16.22
N ASN A 224 -8.62 11.32 -16.99
CA ASN A 224 -8.90 10.51 -18.17
C ASN A 224 -8.87 9.00 -17.90
N LYS A 225 -8.49 8.61 -16.69
CA LYS A 225 -8.33 7.22 -16.24
C LYS A 225 -7.40 6.46 -17.17
N ILE A 226 -6.19 7.00 -17.33
CA ILE A 226 -5.14 6.44 -18.18
C ILE A 226 -3.99 5.98 -17.29
N ILE A 227 -3.62 4.71 -17.44
CA ILE A 227 -2.37 4.16 -16.92
C ILE A 227 -1.34 4.31 -18.04
N SER A 228 -0.17 4.86 -17.72
CA SER A 228 0.98 4.92 -18.63
C SER A 228 2.15 4.17 -18.03
N ILE A 229 2.69 3.22 -18.79
CA ILE A 229 3.90 2.45 -18.42
C ILE A 229 4.99 2.68 -19.49
N PRO A 230 6.27 2.63 -19.14
CA PRO A 230 7.35 2.70 -20.12
C PRO A 230 7.27 1.54 -21.12
N LEU A 231 7.68 1.79 -22.36
CA LEU A 231 8.01 0.73 -23.29
C LEU A 231 9.45 0.27 -23.03
N ILE A 232 9.59 -0.96 -22.59
CA ILE A 232 10.86 -1.65 -22.36
C ILE A 232 11.06 -2.69 -23.47
N LEU A 233 12.24 -2.66 -24.10
CA LEU A 233 12.60 -3.59 -25.18
C LEU A 233 13.24 -4.87 -24.62
N ASP A 234 13.33 -5.91 -25.45
CA ASP A 234 13.87 -7.22 -25.06
C ASP A 234 15.32 -7.17 -24.53
N ASN A 235 16.09 -6.14 -24.86
CA ASN A 235 17.44 -5.90 -24.33
C ASN A 235 17.46 -5.01 -23.08
N SER A 236 16.35 -4.98 -22.33
CA SER A 236 16.09 -4.16 -21.15
C SER A 236 16.13 -2.65 -21.37
N LYS A 237 16.26 -2.18 -22.62
CA LYS A 237 16.32 -0.74 -22.92
C LYS A 237 15.00 -0.07 -22.53
N ILE A 238 15.06 0.88 -21.62
CA ILE A 238 13.94 1.76 -21.28
C ILE A 238 13.89 2.86 -22.34
N THR A 239 12.71 3.07 -22.94
CA THR A 239 12.54 4.07 -24.00
C THR A 239 11.70 5.25 -23.51
N GLU A 240 11.79 6.38 -24.20
CA GLU A 240 10.92 7.55 -23.97
C GLU A 240 9.45 7.31 -24.33
N LYS A 241 9.15 6.22 -25.04
CA LYS A 241 7.77 5.89 -25.44
C LYS A 241 7.05 5.21 -24.29
N LYS A 242 5.75 5.44 -24.22
CA LYS A 242 4.88 4.79 -23.23
C LYS A 242 3.82 3.92 -23.90
N ILE A 243 3.39 2.90 -23.17
CA ILE A 243 2.20 2.13 -23.46
C ILE A 243 1.09 2.67 -22.56
N HIS A 244 -0.06 2.96 -23.15
CA HIS A 244 -1.21 3.52 -22.44
C HIS A 244 -2.34 2.51 -22.36
N TYR A 245 -2.96 2.42 -21.18
CA TYR A 245 -4.21 1.71 -20.98
C TYR A 245 -5.26 2.71 -20.48
N GLN A 246 -6.38 2.83 -21.20
CA GLN A 246 -7.47 3.71 -20.80
C GLN A 246 -8.66 2.90 -20.28
N PHE A 247 -9.28 3.35 -19.20
CA PHE A 247 -10.53 2.78 -18.74
C PHE A 247 -11.67 3.07 -19.73
N LYS A 248 -12.26 2.03 -20.31
CA LYS A 248 -13.37 2.11 -21.29
C LYS A 248 -14.75 1.83 -20.69
N GLY A 249 -14.91 2.05 -19.38
CA GLY A 249 -16.17 1.84 -18.66
C GLY A 249 -16.35 0.45 -18.05
N LYS A 250 -15.68 -0.58 -18.60
CA LYS A 250 -15.65 -1.94 -18.02
C LYS A 250 -14.25 -2.38 -17.60
N TYR A 251 -13.28 -2.22 -18.49
CA TYR A 251 -11.88 -2.58 -18.29
C TYR A 251 -10.96 -1.43 -18.69
N PHE A 252 -9.74 -1.46 -18.18
CA PHE A 252 -8.61 -0.79 -18.81
C PHE A 252 -8.22 -1.57 -20.06
N GLU A 253 -8.16 -0.89 -21.20
CA GLU A 253 -7.77 -1.50 -22.48
C GLU A 253 -6.60 -0.71 -23.07
N LYS A 254 -5.65 -1.43 -23.66
CA LYS A 254 -4.51 -0.80 -24.37
C LYS A 254 -5.05 0.10 -25.48
N MET A 255 -4.52 1.32 -25.55
CA MET A 255 -4.83 2.30 -26.60
C MET A 255 -4.11 1.98 -27.92
#